data_AF-A0A1U7NNI9-F1
#
_entry.id   AF-A0A1U7NNI9-F1
#
_cell.length_a   1.000
_cell.length_b   1.000
_cell.length_c   1.000
_cell.angle_alpha   90.00
_cell.angle_beta   90.00
_cell.angle_gamma   90.00
#
_symmetry.space_group_name_H-M   'P 1'
#
loop_
_entity.id
_entity.type
_entity.pdbx_description
1 polymer ?
#
loop_
_entity_poly.entity_id
_entity_poly.type
_entity_poly.pdbx_seq_one_letter_code
_entity_poly.pdbx_strand_id
1 'polypeptide(L)'
;MNKFDANLLFDAYGSLLTKRQQEILKLYYQEDLSYTEISEELQISRQSVMDSVHRGLKLLEKFEENIKFLQFKDTIYSIIDSSTNLEQCKRSLAELLNQ
;
A
#
# COMPACT_ATOMS: atom_id res chain seq x y z
N MET A 1 -0.55 2.07 12.63
CA MET A 1 -1.11 2.00 11.27
C MET A 1 -2.34 1.11 11.30
N ASN A 2 -3.46 1.54 10.72
CA ASN A 2 -4.68 0.72 10.66
C ASN A 2 -4.55 -0.33 9.53
N LYS A 3 -5.34 -1.41 9.57
CA LYS A 3 -5.37 -2.45 8.53
C LYS A 3 -5.70 -1.87 7.14
N PHE A 4 -6.50 -0.79 7.10
CA PHE A 4 -6.84 -0.06 5.87
C PHE A 4 -5.63 0.61 5.21
N ASP A 5 -4.75 1.25 5.98
CA ASP A 5 -3.54 1.90 5.46
C ASP A 5 -2.58 0.87 4.85
N ALA A 6 -2.49 -0.31 5.48
CA ALA A 6 -1.67 -1.42 5.01
C ALA A 6 -2.18 -2.01 3.68
N ASN A 7 -3.50 -2.10 3.49
CA ASN A 7 -4.09 -2.54 2.23
C ASN A 7 -3.74 -1.60 1.08
N LEU A 8 -3.88 -0.28 1.28
CA LEU A 8 -3.52 0.72 0.26
C LEU A 8 -2.04 0.67 -0.11
N LEU A 9 -1.18 0.51 0.91
CA LEU A 9 0.26 0.33 0.69
C LEU A 9 0.58 -0.95 -0.08
N PHE A 10 -0.11 -2.06 0.23
CA PHE A 10 0.07 -3.32 -0.47
C PHE A 10 -0.43 -3.26 -1.92
N ASP A 11 -1.55 -2.59 -2.19
CA ASP A 11 -2.04 -2.39 -3.56
C ASP A 11 -1.07 -1.54 -4.39
N ALA A 12 -0.45 -0.53 -3.78
CA ALA A 12 0.52 0.34 -4.46
C ALA A 12 1.89 -0.31 -4.69
N TYR A 13 2.40 -1.03 -3.69
CA TYR A 13 3.81 -1.46 -3.66
C TYR A 13 4.01 -2.96 -3.47
N GLY A 14 2.95 -3.75 -3.34
CA GLY A 14 3.02 -5.18 -3.07
C GLY A 14 3.86 -5.93 -4.12
N SER A 15 3.78 -5.50 -5.39
CA SER A 15 4.58 -6.07 -6.49
C SER A 15 6.09 -5.93 -6.32
N LEU A 16 6.56 -5.01 -5.48
CA LEU A 16 7.99 -4.79 -5.17
C LEU A 16 8.51 -5.73 -4.07
N LEU A 17 7.63 -6.39 -3.33
CA LEU A 17 8.01 -7.38 -2.31
C LEU A 17 8.49 -8.67 -2.97
N THR A 18 9.20 -9.51 -2.21
CA THR A 18 9.50 -10.88 -2.69
C THR A 18 8.22 -11.70 -2.82
N LYS A 19 8.20 -12.70 -3.73
CA LYS A 19 7.03 -13.59 -3.91
C LYS A 19 6.51 -14.17 -2.60
N ARG A 20 7.41 -14.59 -1.69
CA ARG A 20 7.04 -15.16 -0.40
C ARG A 20 6.39 -14.15 0.54
N GLN A 21 6.87 -12.91 0.55
CA GLN A 21 6.25 -11.82 1.31
C GLN A 21 4.88 -11.46 0.72
N GLN A 22 4.78 -11.37 -0.61
CA GLN A 22 3.51 -11.10 -1.30
C GLN A 22 2.44 -12.13 -0.95
N GLU A 23 2.79 -13.42 -1.02
CA GLU A 23 1.88 -14.52 -0.67
C GLU A 23 1.38 -14.40 0.77
N ILE A 24 2.29 -14.20 1.74
CA ILE A 24 1.92 -14.09 3.15
C ILE A 24 1.06 -12.85 3.42
N LEU A 25 1.45 -11.69 2.87
CA LEU A 25 0.69 -10.46 3.07
C LEU A 25 -0.69 -10.54 2.40
N LYS A 26 -0.79 -11.14 1.21
CA LYS A 26 -2.07 -11.36 0.53
C LYS A 26 -3.03 -12.18 1.39
N LEU A 27 -2.57 -13.31 1.92
CA LEU A 27 -3.38 -14.16 2.79
C LEU A 27 -3.86 -13.41 4.04
N TYR A 28 -3.03 -12.53 4.62
CA TYR A 28 -3.38 -11.77 5.82
C TYR A 28 -4.31 -10.57 5.57
N TYR A 29 -4.06 -9.84 4.48
CA TYR A 29 -4.69 -8.54 4.22
C TYR A 29 -5.88 -8.62 3.25
N GLN A 30 -5.84 -9.53 2.28
CA GLN A 30 -6.91 -9.71 1.28
C GLN A 30 -7.84 -10.87 1.63
N GLU A 31 -7.29 -11.97 2.15
CA GLU A 31 -8.08 -13.17 2.51
C GLU A 31 -8.47 -13.23 4.00
N ASP A 32 -8.10 -12.19 4.78
CA ASP A 32 -8.40 -12.05 6.21
C ASP A 32 -7.96 -13.24 7.11
N LEU A 33 -7.03 -14.08 6.65
CA LEU A 33 -6.52 -15.19 7.44
C LEU A 33 -5.69 -14.70 8.63
N SER A 34 -5.84 -15.37 9.76
CA SER A 34 -5.00 -15.19 10.94
C SER A 34 -3.60 -15.75 10.73
N TYR A 35 -2.64 -15.33 11.57
CA TYR A 35 -1.27 -15.89 11.51
C TYR A 35 -1.23 -17.40 11.72
N THR A 36 -2.19 -17.96 12.46
CA THR A 36 -2.31 -19.40 12.68
C THR A 36 -2.77 -20.10 11.40
N GLU A 37 -3.84 -19.62 10.77
CA GLU A 37 -4.35 -20.18 9.51
C GLU A 37 -3.28 -20.12 8.40
N ILE A 38 -2.56 -18.99 8.28
CA ILE A 38 -1.45 -18.86 7.31
C ILE A 38 -0.30 -19.82 7.63
N SER A 39 -0.01 -20.04 8.92
CA SER A 39 1.07 -20.95 9.33
C SER A 39 0.76 -22.40 8.96
N GLU A 40 -0.51 -22.79 9.08
CA GLU A 40 -1.00 -24.12 8.69
C GLU A 40 -1.04 -24.28 7.18
N GLU A 41 -1.60 -23.30 6.45
CA GLU A 41 -1.68 -23.30 4.98
C GLU A 41 -0.30 -23.40 4.33
N LEU A 42 0.67 -22.62 4.84
CA LEU A 42 2.01 -22.52 4.25
C LEU A 42 3.04 -23.45 4.90
N GLN A 43 2.64 -24.28 5.88
CA GLN A 43 3.49 -25.21 6.63
C GLN A 43 4.77 -24.55 7.17
N ILE A 44 4.62 -23.37 7.78
CA ILE A 44 5.71 -22.61 8.41
C ILE A 44 5.34 -22.22 9.83
N SER A 45 6.33 -21.79 10.63
CA SER A 45 6.02 -21.35 11.99
C SER A 45 5.18 -20.06 12.01
N ARG A 46 4.28 -19.93 12.99
CA ARG A 46 3.54 -18.68 13.26
C ARG A 46 4.48 -17.48 13.44
N GLN A 47 5.65 -17.69 14.03
CA GLN A 47 6.68 -16.65 14.16
C GLN A 47 7.20 -16.20 12.79
N SER A 48 7.44 -17.13 11.88
CA SER A 48 7.87 -16.82 10.50
C SER A 48 6.82 -16.02 9.74
N VAL A 49 5.52 -16.34 9.91
CA VAL A 49 4.41 -15.56 9.34
C VAL A 49 4.44 -14.13 9.90
N MET A 50 4.44 -14.00 11.22
CA MET A 50 4.44 -12.70 11.91
C MET A 50 5.63 -11.83 11.49
N ASP A 51 6.83 -12.40 11.43
CA ASP A 51 8.03 -11.68 10.98
C ASP A 51 7.93 -11.25 9.52
N SER A 52 7.37 -12.10 8.65
CA SER A 52 7.17 -11.78 7.23
C SER A 52 6.20 -10.61 7.06
N VAL A 53 5.07 -10.63 7.78
CA VAL A 53 4.07 -9.55 7.75
C VAL A 53 4.71 -8.24 8.22
N HIS A 54 5.37 -8.22 9.39
CA HIS A 54 5.98 -7.00 9.91
C HIS A 54 7.08 -6.44 9.00
N ARG A 55 7.95 -7.31 8.45
CA ARG A 55 9.01 -6.87 7.53
C ARG A 55 8.44 -6.38 6.21
N GLY A 56 7.43 -7.06 5.67
CA GLY A 56 6.72 -6.63 4.47
C GLY A 56 6.12 -5.25 4.66
N LEU A 57 5.42 -5.02 5.78
CA LEU A 57 4.83 -3.73 6.11
C LEU A 57 5.85 -2.59 6.14
N LYS A 58 6.96 -2.79 6.86
CA LYS A 58 8.04 -1.80 6.94
C LYS A 58 8.65 -1.46 5.58
N LEU A 59 8.73 -2.44 4.68
CA LEU A 59 9.18 -2.20 3.31
C LEU A 59 8.18 -1.35 2.53
N LEU A 60 6.89 -1.65 2.63
CA LEU A 60 5.84 -0.87 1.97
C LEU A 60 5.79 0.58 2.49
N GLU A 61 5.88 0.77 3.82
CA GLU A 61 5.98 2.10 4.44
C GLU A 61 7.20 2.86 3.92
N LYS A 62 8.36 2.20 3.84
CA LYS A 62 9.58 2.79 3.29
C LYS A 62 9.44 3.15 1.81
N PHE A 63 8.72 2.35 1.02
CA PHE A 63 8.45 2.70 -0.37
C PHE A 63 7.59 3.96 -0.46
N GLU A 64 6.53 4.08 0.34
CA GLU A 64 5.72 5.30 0.36
C GLU A 64 6.49 6.52 0.86
N GLU A 65 7.34 6.38 1.88
CA GLU A 65 8.18 7.50 2.37
C GLU A 65 9.07 8.08 1.27
N ASN A 66 9.61 7.22 0.39
CA ASN A 66 10.52 7.61 -0.68
C ASN A 66 9.80 8.00 -1.98
N ILE A 67 8.69 7.35 -2.31
CA ILE A 67 7.99 7.51 -3.60
C ILE A 67 6.80 8.47 -3.49
N LYS A 68 6.13 8.50 -2.34
CA LYS A 68 4.97 9.35 -2.04
C LYS A 68 3.81 9.19 -3.03
N PHE A 69 3.65 8.00 -3.60
CA PHE A 69 2.63 7.74 -4.63
C PHE A 69 1.21 7.93 -4.09
N LEU A 70 0.91 7.41 -2.90
CA LEU A 70 -0.42 7.56 -2.31
C LEU A 70 -0.70 9.03 -1.99
N GLN A 71 0.28 9.74 -1.40
CA GLN A 71 0.17 11.17 -1.16
C GLN A 71 -0.09 11.96 -2.45
N PHE A 72 0.64 11.63 -3.53
CA PHE A 72 0.45 12.25 -4.83
C PHE A 72 -0.96 11.98 -5.38
N LYS A 73 -1.41 10.72 -5.30
CA LYS A 73 -2.75 10.30 -5.73
C LYS A 73 -3.85 11.06 -4.99
N ASP A 74 -3.72 11.22 -3.67
CA ASP A 74 -4.69 11.95 -2.84
C ASP A 74 -4.73 13.44 -3.21
N THR A 75 -3.57 14.02 -3.52
CA THR A 75 -3.47 15.41 -3.99
C THR A 75 -4.20 15.60 -5.31
N ILE A 76 -4.05 14.66 -6.25
CA ILE A 76 -4.77 14.68 -7.54
C ILE A 76 -6.28 14.64 -7.33
N TYR A 77 -6.78 13.72 -6.49
CA TYR A 77 -8.22 13.64 -6.22
C TYR A 77 -8.75 14.91 -5.57
N SER A 78 -8.01 15.49 -4.61
CA SER A 78 -8.40 16.75 -3.99
C SER A 78 -8.48 17.91 -4.98
N ILE A 79 -7.55 17.98 -5.95
CA ILE A 79 -7.60 18.98 -7.04
C ILE A 79 -8.85 18.77 -7.89
N ILE A 80 -9.16 17.54 -8.26
CA ILE A 80 -10.34 17.22 -9.08
C ILE A 80 -11.62 17.63 -8.34
N ASP A 81 -11.74 17.28 -7.05
CA ASP A 81 -12.93 17.54 -6.24
C ASP A 81 -13.13 19.03 -5.92
N SER A 82 -12.05 19.79 -5.78
CA SER A 82 -12.10 21.23 -5.48
C SER A 82 -12.22 22.11 -6.73
N SER A 83 -12.03 21.56 -7.93
CA SER A 83 -12.10 22.31 -9.17
C SER A 83 -13.54 22.58 -9.59
N THR A 84 -13.87 23.85 -9.83
CA THR A 84 -15.21 24.25 -10.28
C THR A 84 -15.40 24.08 -11.78
N ASN A 85 -14.32 24.01 -12.54
CA ASN A 85 -14.31 23.85 -13.99
C ASN A 85 -12.99 23.21 -14.48
N LEU A 86 -12.99 22.78 -15.74
CA LEU A 86 -11.89 22.06 -16.35
C LEU A 86 -10.61 22.89 -16.48
N GLU A 87 -10.70 24.19 -16.76
CA GLU A 87 -9.52 25.05 -16.93
C GLU A 87 -8.80 25.27 -15.60
N GLN A 88 -9.55 25.45 -14.51
CA GLN A 88 -9.00 25.48 -13.15
C GLN A 88 -8.29 24.16 -12.81
N CYS A 89 -8.92 23.02 -13.08
CA CYS A 89 -8.34 21.70 -12.83
C CYS A 89 -7.02 21.50 -13.59
N LYS A 90 -7.01 21.77 -14.90
CA LYS A 90 -5.81 21.69 -15.74
C LYS A 90 -4.67 22.54 -15.20
N ARG A 91 -4.98 23.77 -14.76
CA ARG A 91 -3.98 24.68 -14.20
C ARG A 91 -3.37 24.11 -12.92
N SER A 92 -4.18 23.68 -11.96
CA SER A 92 -3.69 23.12 -10.70
C SER A 92 -2.89 21.83 -10.90
N LEU A 93 -3.28 20.97 -11.84
CA LEU A 93 -2.52 19.78 -12.20
C LEU A 93 -1.16 20.12 -12.83
N ALA A 94 -1.12 21.12 -13.73
CA ALA A 94 0.14 21.57 -14.32
C ALA A 94 1.09 22.18 -13.27
N GLU A 95 0.57 22.91 -12.28
CA GLU A 95 1.37 23.44 -11.18
C GLU A 95 1.94 22.33 -10.28
N LEU A 96 1.21 21.24 -10.06
CA LEU A 96 1.68 20.08 -9.30
C LEU A 96 2.79 19.29 -10.05
N LEU A 97 2.67 19.12 -11.36
CA LEU A 97 3.59 18.31 -12.16
C LEU A 97 4.92 19.01 -12.52
N ASN A 98 4.99 20.34 -12.40
CA ASN A 98 6.16 21.14 -12.75
C ASN A 98 7.06 21.49 -11.55
N GLN A 99 6.82 20.90 -10.38
CA GLN A 99 7.68 21.00 -9.18
C GLN A 99 8.78 19.93 -9.21
#